data_AF-A0A9D8TXN7-F1
#
_entry.id   AF-A0A9D8TXN7-F1
#
_cell.length_a   1.000
_cell.length_b   1.000
_cell.length_c   1.000
_cell.angle_alpha   90.00
_cell.angle_beta   90.00
_cell.angle_gamma   90.00
#
_symmetry.space_group_name_H-M   'P 1'
#
loop_
_entity.id
_entity.type
_entity.pdbx_description
1 polymer ?
#
loop_
_entity_poly.entity_id
_entity_poly.type
_entity_poly.pdbx_seq_one_letter_code
_entity_poly.pdbx_strand_id
1 'polypeptide(L)'
;MSRNREPAEIIRLREAEKAFNAAQNAYNQRVRQGEKQLKQAQRAHEKAVESAKAELEGEKASFAAPVDSFDGAVLYKTHLDFSGASLKLDPALGCEIEMKGGLYTPPSGEGEAKDTRTLDLHFYSPSGQIDLSVPYSEEKEAHAFANAVGAAAKDCLRAKEEYEKNVALLSKGVDEAIANTHAIDMAQSSLAQDRASTQSVEAAEAYLEQVRQETPKEMLKSYKRGKAQKKLAAWSALIILCVIAIALLITWASGGFR
;
A
#
# COMPACT_ATOMS: atom_id res chain seq x y z
N MET A 1 -26.81 64.42 12.51
CA MET A 1 -26.54 62.97 12.65
C MET A 1 -25.18 62.76 13.29
N SER A 2 -25.10 62.72 14.63
CA SER A 2 -23.86 62.31 15.30
C SER A 2 -23.64 60.84 15.00
N ARG A 3 -22.57 60.53 14.25
CA ARG A 3 -22.08 59.15 14.16
C ARG A 3 -21.78 58.73 15.59
N ASN A 4 -22.54 57.78 16.13
CA ASN A 4 -22.25 57.14 17.40
C ASN A 4 -20.84 56.56 17.31
N ARG A 5 -19.85 57.32 17.78
CA ARG A 5 -18.47 56.88 17.82
C ARG A 5 -18.41 55.84 18.93
N GLU A 6 -17.95 54.66 18.56
CA GLU A 6 -17.79 53.58 19.52
C GLU A 6 -16.75 54.00 20.57
N PRO A 7 -16.99 53.74 21.87
CA PRO A 7 -16.06 54.10 22.93
C PRO A 7 -14.68 53.48 22.68
N ALA A 8 -13.60 54.22 23.00
CA ALA A 8 -12.23 53.77 22.75
C ALA A 8 -11.93 52.44 23.46
N GLU A 9 -12.50 52.22 24.64
CA GLU A 9 -12.38 51.01 25.44
C GLU A 9 -12.98 49.79 24.70
N ILE A 10 -14.12 49.98 24.03
CA ILE A 10 -14.76 48.92 23.24
C ILE A 10 -13.93 48.57 22.00
N ILE A 11 -13.29 49.57 21.38
CA ILE A 11 -12.37 49.35 20.26
C ILE A 11 -11.17 48.51 20.73
N ARG A 12 -10.51 48.92 21.84
CA ARG A 12 -9.38 48.18 22.42
C ARG A 12 -9.75 46.75 22.82
N LEU A 13 -10.92 46.55 23.44
CA LEU A 13 -11.42 45.21 23.79
C LEU A 13 -11.61 44.34 22.55
N ARG A 14 -12.18 44.89 21.47
CA ARG A 14 -12.35 44.17 20.21
C ARG A 14 -11.01 43.81 19.58
N GLU A 15 -10.03 44.72 19.60
CA GLU A 15 -8.69 44.46 19.10
C GLU A 15 -7.97 43.37 19.90
N ALA A 16 -8.07 43.42 21.23
CA ALA A 16 -7.52 42.38 22.10
C ALA A 16 -8.18 41.02 21.86
N GLU A 17 -9.51 40.96 21.72
CA GLU A 17 -10.20 39.71 21.36
C GLU A 17 -9.77 39.21 19.97
N LYS A 18 -9.59 40.10 19.00
CA LYS A 18 -9.12 39.73 17.66
C LYS A 18 -7.69 39.16 17.71
N ALA A 19 -6.80 39.79 18.49
CA ALA A 19 -5.43 39.33 18.69
C ALA A 19 -5.39 37.93 19.35
N PHE A 20 -6.17 37.73 20.42
CA PHE A 20 -6.29 36.42 21.07
C PHE A 20 -6.81 35.34 20.13
N ASN A 21 -7.91 35.61 19.40
CA ASN A 21 -8.45 34.65 18.43
C ASN A 21 -7.46 34.35 17.30
N ALA A 22 -6.70 35.35 16.84
CA ALA A 22 -5.66 35.17 15.82
C ALA A 22 -4.52 34.28 16.35
N ALA A 23 -4.05 34.52 17.57
CA ALA A 23 -3.02 33.70 18.22
C ALA A 23 -3.50 32.25 18.40
N GLN A 24 -4.72 32.06 18.92
CA GLN A 24 -5.32 30.73 19.10
C GLN A 24 -5.47 29.98 17.77
N ASN A 25 -5.95 30.66 16.72
CA ASN A 25 -6.08 30.07 15.39
C ASN A 25 -4.72 29.69 14.81
N ALA A 26 -3.70 30.54 14.96
CA ALA A 26 -2.35 30.25 14.50
C ALA A 26 -1.74 29.04 15.24
N TYR A 27 -1.91 28.96 16.56
CA TYR A 27 -1.51 27.80 17.35
C TYR A 27 -2.20 26.52 16.86
N ASN A 28 -3.54 26.54 16.75
CA ASN A 28 -4.32 25.40 16.29
C ASN A 28 -3.91 24.96 14.87
N GLN A 29 -3.57 25.90 13.99
CA GLN A 29 -3.07 25.60 12.65
C GLN A 29 -1.72 24.90 12.68
N ARG A 30 -0.76 25.38 13.49
CA ARG A 30 0.55 24.72 13.66
C ARG A 30 0.40 23.29 14.18
N VAL A 31 -0.37 23.10 15.25
CA VAL A 31 -0.62 21.76 15.82
C VAL A 31 -1.24 20.82 14.78
N ARG A 32 -2.25 21.29 14.03
CA ARG A 32 -2.87 20.50 12.95
C ARG A 32 -1.88 20.16 11.83
N GLN A 33 -0.97 21.08 11.49
CA GLN A 33 0.08 20.83 10.50
C GLN A 33 1.08 19.77 10.99
N GLY A 34 1.54 19.87 12.24
CA GLY A 34 2.42 18.87 12.86
C GLY A 34 1.76 17.49 12.93
N GLU A 35 0.48 17.40 13.30
CA GLU A 35 -0.27 16.14 13.30
C GLU A 35 -0.38 15.53 11.90
N LYS A 36 -0.60 16.36 10.87
CA LYS A 36 -0.63 15.92 9.48
C LYS A 36 0.75 15.38 9.05
N GLN A 37 1.84 16.06 9.40
CA GLN A 37 3.20 15.64 9.08
C GLN A 37 3.54 14.30 9.75
N LEU A 38 3.22 14.14 11.04
CA LEU A 38 3.41 12.87 11.75
C LEU A 38 2.66 11.72 11.06
N LYS A 39 1.38 11.93 10.73
CA LYS A 39 0.58 10.93 10.02
C LYS A 39 1.13 10.60 8.64
N GLN A 40 1.69 11.59 7.93
CA GLN A 40 2.34 11.38 6.64
C GLN A 40 3.62 10.54 6.79
N ALA A 41 4.47 10.85 7.79
CA ALA A 41 5.69 10.09 8.08
C ALA A 41 5.37 8.63 8.45
N GLN A 42 4.37 8.40 9.31
CA GLN A 42 3.92 7.06 9.68
C GLN A 42 3.44 6.25 8.46
N ARG A 43 2.61 6.85 7.60
CA ARG A 43 2.16 6.20 6.36
C ARG A 43 3.29 5.91 5.38
N ALA A 44 4.28 6.80 5.29
CA ALA A 44 5.44 6.60 4.43
C ALA A 44 6.30 5.43 4.94
N HIS A 45 6.52 5.35 6.26
CA HIS A 45 7.21 4.23 6.91
C HIS A 45 6.48 2.90 6.69
N GLU A 46 5.17 2.86 6.97
CA GLU A 46 4.34 1.66 6.77
C GLU A 46 4.44 1.16 5.31
N LYS A 47 4.29 2.06 4.33
CA LYS A 47 4.44 1.72 2.92
C LYS A 47 5.83 1.21 2.57
N ALA A 48 6.89 1.78 3.13
CA ALA A 48 8.25 1.32 2.89
C ALA A 48 8.45 -0.10 3.44
N VAL A 49 7.93 -0.40 4.63
CA VAL A 49 7.95 -1.74 5.22
C VAL A 49 7.15 -2.73 4.39
N GLU A 50 5.95 -2.36 3.95
CA GLU A 50 5.13 -3.20 3.06
C GLU A 50 5.83 -3.49 1.74
N SER A 51 6.43 -2.47 1.11
CA SER A 51 7.19 -2.63 -0.15
C SER A 51 8.36 -3.60 0.03
N ALA A 52 9.17 -3.43 1.07
CA ALA A 52 10.30 -4.31 1.34
C ALA A 52 9.86 -5.76 1.59
N LYS A 53 8.75 -5.96 2.32
CA LYS A 53 8.16 -7.30 2.51
C LYS A 53 7.65 -7.89 1.21
N ALA A 54 7.00 -7.10 0.37
CA ALA A 54 6.50 -7.53 -0.91
C ALA A 54 7.63 -7.95 -1.86
N GLU A 55 8.77 -7.26 -1.85
CA GLU A 55 9.97 -7.65 -2.59
C GLU A 55 10.54 -8.99 -2.10
N LEU A 56 10.65 -9.18 -0.78
CA LEU A 56 11.10 -10.45 -0.19
C LEU A 56 10.18 -11.62 -0.57
N GLU A 57 8.86 -11.45 -0.44
CA GLU A 57 7.90 -12.49 -0.81
C GLU A 57 7.86 -12.70 -2.33
N GLY A 58 8.06 -11.65 -3.12
CA GLY A 58 8.20 -11.73 -4.57
C GLY A 58 9.39 -12.61 -5.00
N GLU A 59 10.54 -12.47 -4.35
CA GLU A 59 11.71 -13.31 -4.61
C GLU A 59 11.45 -14.78 -4.23
N LYS A 60 10.81 -15.03 -3.08
CA LYS A 60 10.41 -16.38 -2.66
C LYS A 60 9.44 -17.02 -3.65
N ALA A 61 8.43 -16.28 -4.09
CA ALA A 61 7.46 -16.76 -5.06
C ALA A 61 8.09 -17.01 -6.43
N SER A 62 8.97 -16.12 -6.90
CA SER A 62 9.73 -16.27 -8.15
C SER A 62 10.65 -17.48 -8.14
N PHE A 63 11.26 -17.79 -7.00
CA PHE A 63 12.08 -19.00 -6.86
C PHE A 63 11.26 -20.28 -6.83
N ALA A 64 10.07 -20.25 -6.23
CA ALA A 64 9.13 -21.37 -6.17
C ALA A 64 8.29 -21.54 -7.45
N ALA A 65 8.36 -20.61 -8.39
CA ALA A 65 7.58 -20.66 -9.63
C ALA A 65 8.07 -21.78 -10.57
N PRO A 66 7.16 -22.43 -11.32
CA PRO A 66 7.53 -23.33 -12.41
C PRO A 66 8.40 -22.63 -13.45
N VAL A 67 9.43 -23.34 -13.91
CA VAL A 67 10.32 -22.93 -15.01
C VAL A 67 9.77 -23.41 -16.34
N ASP A 68 9.31 -24.66 -16.38
CA ASP A 68 8.76 -25.29 -17.58
C ASP A 68 7.78 -26.40 -17.21
N SER A 69 6.96 -26.86 -18.15
CA SER A 69 6.04 -27.98 -17.95
C SER A 69 5.81 -28.76 -19.23
N PHE A 70 5.83 -30.09 -19.14
CA PHE A 70 5.62 -30.99 -20.27
C PHE A 70 4.94 -32.28 -19.80
N ASP A 71 3.87 -32.70 -20.49
CA ASP A 71 3.06 -33.89 -20.19
C ASP A 71 2.75 -34.10 -18.70
N GLY A 72 2.34 -33.03 -18.01
CA GLY A 72 2.01 -33.08 -16.58
C GLY A 72 3.22 -33.11 -15.63
N ALA A 73 4.44 -33.22 -16.14
CA ALA A 73 5.64 -32.93 -15.36
C ALA A 73 5.90 -31.43 -15.30
N VAL A 74 6.34 -30.96 -14.14
CA VAL A 74 6.59 -29.55 -13.87
C VAL A 74 8.01 -29.39 -13.36
N LEU A 75 8.82 -28.65 -14.13
CA LEU A 75 10.19 -28.33 -13.78
C LEU A 75 10.23 -27.06 -12.93
N TYR A 76 10.87 -27.14 -11.78
CA TYR A 76 11.20 -26.00 -10.92
C TYR A 76 12.71 -25.78 -10.91
N LYS A 77 13.17 -24.67 -10.32
CA LYS A 77 14.61 -24.37 -10.21
C LYS A 77 15.41 -25.40 -9.40
N THR A 78 14.74 -26.20 -8.56
CA THR A 78 15.37 -27.13 -7.60
C THR A 78 14.87 -28.56 -7.66
N HIS A 79 13.77 -28.83 -8.36
CA HIS A 79 13.17 -30.15 -8.45
C HIS A 79 12.31 -30.29 -9.70
N LEU A 80 11.99 -31.54 -10.05
CA LEU A 80 11.05 -31.94 -11.08
C LEU A 80 9.90 -32.68 -10.40
N ASP A 81 8.67 -32.23 -10.57
CA ASP A 81 7.48 -32.92 -10.06
C ASP A 81 6.76 -33.67 -11.19
N PHE A 82 6.36 -34.91 -10.94
CA PHE A 82 5.52 -35.70 -11.84
C PHE A 82 4.72 -36.74 -11.08
N SER A 83 3.42 -36.83 -11.34
CA SER A 83 2.53 -37.87 -10.77
C SER A 83 2.62 -38.02 -9.23
N GLY A 84 2.81 -36.90 -8.52
CA GLY A 84 2.94 -36.87 -7.06
C GLY A 84 4.32 -37.26 -6.52
N ALA A 85 5.26 -37.62 -7.39
CA ALA A 85 6.67 -37.76 -7.06
C ALA A 85 7.41 -36.43 -7.30
N SER A 86 8.47 -36.20 -6.51
CA SER A 86 9.34 -35.04 -6.63
C SER A 86 10.80 -35.50 -6.65
N LEU A 87 11.49 -35.21 -7.75
CA LEU A 87 12.90 -35.52 -7.95
C LEU A 87 13.72 -34.25 -7.74
N LYS A 88 14.62 -34.25 -6.75
CA LYS A 88 15.51 -33.09 -6.54
C LYS A 88 16.48 -32.99 -7.69
N LEU A 89 16.67 -31.77 -8.19
CA LEU A 89 17.72 -31.49 -9.16
C LEU A 89 19.05 -31.46 -8.45
N ASP A 90 20.03 -32.13 -9.04
CA ASP A 90 21.42 -32.09 -8.64
C ASP A 90 22.31 -32.23 -9.88
N PRO A 91 23.59 -31.79 -9.82
CA PRO A 91 24.46 -31.84 -11.00
C PRO A 91 24.76 -33.25 -11.53
N ALA A 92 24.47 -34.31 -10.77
CA ALA A 92 24.60 -35.70 -11.19
C ALA A 92 23.31 -36.26 -11.80
N LEU A 93 22.25 -35.45 -11.95
CA LEU A 93 21.01 -35.86 -12.62
C LEU A 93 21.29 -36.28 -14.06
N GLY A 94 20.91 -37.51 -14.38
CA GLY A 94 20.93 -38.07 -15.72
C GLY A 94 19.55 -38.00 -16.37
N CYS A 95 19.55 -37.99 -17.70
CA CYS A 95 18.35 -38.13 -18.52
C CYS A 95 18.65 -39.10 -19.65
N GLU A 96 17.81 -40.13 -19.80
CA GLU A 96 17.81 -41.05 -20.93
C GLU A 96 16.48 -40.96 -21.65
N ILE A 97 16.50 -41.10 -22.98
CA ILE A 97 15.30 -41.09 -23.81
C ILE A 97 15.32 -42.38 -24.62
N GLU A 98 14.35 -43.25 -24.38
CA GLU A 98 14.19 -44.53 -25.06
C GLU A 98 12.94 -44.52 -25.93
N MET A 99 13.07 -44.89 -27.20
CA MET A 99 11.91 -45.09 -28.08
C MET A 99 11.40 -46.52 -27.96
N LYS A 100 10.11 -46.68 -27.65
CA LYS A 100 9.43 -47.98 -27.60
C LYS A 100 8.32 -48.05 -28.65
N GLY A 101 7.85 -49.26 -28.95
CA GLY A 101 6.78 -49.52 -29.91
C GLY A 101 7.24 -49.57 -31.38
N GLY A 102 6.29 -49.47 -32.30
CA GLY A 102 6.57 -49.55 -33.73
C GLY A 102 5.41 -49.09 -34.62
N LEU A 103 5.62 -49.15 -35.93
CA LEU A 103 4.56 -48.90 -36.91
C LEU A 103 3.75 -50.18 -37.10
N TYR A 104 2.47 -50.12 -36.71
CA TYR A 104 1.54 -51.22 -36.94
C TYR A 104 0.76 -50.99 -38.24
N THR A 105 0.95 -51.86 -39.22
CA THR A 105 0.12 -51.90 -40.43
C THR A 105 -0.79 -53.12 -40.36
N PRO A 106 -2.12 -52.97 -40.33
CA PRO A 106 -3.02 -54.11 -40.27
C PRO A 106 -2.88 -54.98 -41.54
N PRO A 107 -2.91 -56.32 -41.40
CA PRO A 107 -2.64 -57.25 -42.50
C PRO A 107 -3.70 -57.24 -43.62
N SER A 108 -4.88 -56.65 -43.40
CA SER A 108 -6.00 -56.64 -44.35
C SER A 108 -5.87 -55.60 -45.47
N GLY A 109 -4.91 -54.67 -45.42
CA GLY A 109 -4.82 -53.53 -46.36
C GLY A 109 -5.96 -52.51 -46.23
N GLU A 110 -7.04 -52.87 -45.53
CA GLU A 110 -8.14 -52.00 -45.11
C GLU A 110 -7.85 -51.48 -43.69
N GLY A 111 -7.02 -50.45 -43.59
CA GLY A 111 -6.77 -49.74 -42.33
C GLY A 111 -5.60 -48.75 -42.42
N GLU A 112 -5.73 -47.61 -41.76
CA GLU A 112 -4.63 -46.64 -41.64
C GLU A 112 -3.51 -47.24 -40.76
N ALA A 113 -2.26 -47.06 -41.18
CA ALA A 113 -1.11 -47.44 -40.35
C ALA A 113 -1.17 -46.68 -39.03
N LYS A 114 -1.14 -47.41 -37.91
CA LYS A 114 -1.16 -46.80 -36.57
C LYS A 114 0.26 -46.70 -36.04
N ASP A 115 0.71 -45.49 -35.80
CA ASP A 115 1.95 -45.26 -35.06
C ASP A 115 1.69 -45.52 -33.57
N THR A 116 2.36 -46.53 -33.02
CA THR A 116 2.28 -46.88 -31.59
C THR A 116 3.56 -46.54 -30.86
N ARG A 117 4.46 -45.78 -31.50
CA ARG A 117 5.73 -45.41 -30.89
C ARG A 117 5.51 -44.43 -29.74
N THR A 118 6.20 -44.68 -28.64
CA THR A 118 6.30 -43.80 -27.48
C THR A 118 7.75 -43.47 -27.21
N LEU A 119 7.98 -42.35 -26.55
CA LEU A 119 9.25 -41.95 -26.01
C LEU A 119 9.15 -42.01 -24.49
N ASP A 120 10.01 -42.82 -23.89
CA ASP A 120 10.14 -42.92 -22.45
C ASP A 120 11.34 -42.07 -22.03
N LEU A 121 11.08 -41.03 -21.22
CA LEU A 121 12.10 -40.16 -20.65
C LEU A 121 12.36 -40.62 -19.22
N HIS A 122 13.60 -41.01 -18.95
CA HIS A 122 14.05 -41.50 -17.66
C HIS A 122 14.96 -40.45 -17.02
N PHE A 123 14.45 -39.73 -16.01
CA PHE A 123 15.23 -38.81 -15.20
C PHE A 123 15.65 -39.52 -13.92
N TYR A 124 16.95 -39.54 -13.62
CA TYR A 124 17.47 -40.25 -12.45
C TYR A 124 18.53 -39.44 -11.72
N SER A 125 18.54 -39.57 -10.40
CA SER A 125 19.45 -38.88 -9.48
C SER A 125 19.67 -39.75 -8.25
N PRO A 126 20.68 -39.51 -7.41
CA PRO A 126 20.82 -40.19 -6.12
C PRO A 126 19.59 -40.06 -5.22
N SER A 127 18.73 -39.07 -5.46
CA SER A 127 17.49 -38.82 -4.71
C SER A 127 16.28 -39.63 -5.18
N GLY A 128 16.33 -40.22 -6.38
CA GLY A 128 15.22 -41.00 -6.94
C GLY A 128 15.22 -41.03 -8.47
N GLN A 129 14.08 -41.41 -9.04
CA GLN A 129 13.86 -41.40 -10.48
C GLN A 129 12.43 -40.98 -10.82
N ILE A 130 12.25 -40.39 -12.00
CA ILE A 130 10.97 -40.04 -12.60
C ILE A 130 10.99 -40.54 -14.05
N ASP A 131 9.97 -41.31 -14.41
CA ASP A 131 9.79 -41.90 -15.73
C ASP A 131 8.53 -41.28 -16.39
N LEU A 132 8.69 -40.65 -17.56
CA LEU A 132 7.60 -40.12 -18.38
C LEU A 132 7.47 -40.96 -19.64
N SER A 133 6.26 -41.22 -20.11
CA SER A 133 6.02 -41.90 -21.39
C SER A 133 5.10 -41.06 -22.25
N VAL A 134 5.62 -40.52 -23.35
CA VAL A 134 4.91 -39.60 -24.23
C VAL A 134 4.78 -40.16 -25.65
N PRO A 135 3.79 -39.72 -26.44
CA PRO A 135 3.69 -40.12 -27.84
C PRO A 135 4.91 -39.69 -28.66
N TYR A 136 5.35 -40.52 -29.61
CA TYR A 136 6.47 -40.18 -30.50
C TYR A 136 6.24 -38.89 -31.33
N SER A 137 4.99 -38.51 -31.55
CA SER A 137 4.64 -37.24 -32.21
C SER A 137 5.16 -36.00 -31.48
N GLU A 138 5.51 -36.11 -30.20
CA GLU A 138 6.02 -35.02 -29.35
C GLU A 138 7.53 -35.13 -29.12
N GLU A 139 8.26 -35.84 -29.99
CA GLU A 139 9.72 -36.04 -29.89
C GLU A 139 10.49 -34.75 -29.66
N LYS A 140 10.13 -33.70 -30.41
CA LYS A 140 10.84 -32.42 -30.35
C LYS A 140 10.64 -31.74 -29.00
N GLU A 141 9.40 -31.70 -28.52
CA GLU A 141 9.02 -31.12 -27.23
C GLU A 141 9.65 -31.92 -26.07
N ALA A 142 9.64 -33.25 -26.15
CA ALA A 142 10.29 -34.14 -25.20
C ALA A 142 11.79 -33.88 -25.09
N HIS A 143 12.50 -33.78 -26.23
CA HIS A 143 13.92 -33.43 -26.24
C HIS A 143 14.17 -32.01 -25.71
N ALA A 144 13.32 -31.05 -26.03
CA ALA A 144 13.45 -29.68 -25.52
C ALA A 144 13.30 -29.66 -23.99
N PHE A 145 12.29 -30.35 -23.45
CA PHE A 145 12.07 -30.45 -22.01
C PHE A 145 13.22 -31.17 -21.30
N ALA A 146 13.68 -32.31 -21.83
CA ALA A 146 14.84 -33.02 -21.29
C ALA A 146 16.10 -32.14 -21.23
N ASN A 147 16.34 -31.34 -22.27
CA ASN A 147 17.44 -30.37 -22.29
C ASN A 147 17.25 -29.27 -21.24
N ALA A 148 16.02 -28.77 -21.05
CA ALA A 148 15.70 -27.79 -20.02
C ALA A 148 15.95 -28.34 -18.61
N VAL A 149 15.53 -29.58 -18.32
CA VAL A 149 15.80 -30.27 -17.06
C VAL A 149 17.31 -30.43 -16.85
N GLY A 150 18.05 -30.87 -17.86
CA GLY A 150 19.51 -31.02 -17.77
C GLY A 150 20.25 -29.69 -17.56
N ALA A 151 19.78 -28.60 -18.16
CA ALA A 151 20.31 -27.26 -17.94
C ALA A 151 20.02 -26.77 -16.50
N ALA A 152 18.77 -26.93 -16.04
CA ALA A 152 18.36 -26.57 -14.69
C ALA A 152 19.15 -27.37 -13.63
N ALA A 153 19.39 -28.67 -13.87
CA ALA A 153 20.17 -29.52 -12.98
C ALA A 153 21.64 -29.07 -12.84
N LYS A 154 22.26 -28.63 -13.93
CA LYS A 154 23.63 -28.08 -13.88
C LYS A 154 23.70 -26.77 -13.10
N ASP A 155 22.68 -25.93 -13.22
CA ASP A 155 22.63 -24.61 -12.59
C ASP A 155 21.98 -24.60 -11.20
N CYS A 156 21.40 -25.70 -10.72
CA CYS A 156 20.57 -25.73 -9.51
C CYS A 156 21.30 -25.26 -8.24
N LEU A 157 22.59 -25.61 -8.07
CA LEU A 157 23.38 -25.20 -6.92
C LEU A 157 23.64 -23.70 -6.92
N ARG A 158 24.00 -23.14 -8.08
CA ARG A 158 24.19 -21.68 -8.25
C ARG A 158 22.88 -20.94 -8.02
N ALA A 159 21.78 -21.41 -8.62
CA ALA A 159 20.46 -20.81 -8.47
C ALA A 159 20.02 -20.80 -7.00
N LYS A 160 20.31 -21.88 -6.25
CA LYS A 160 20.02 -21.97 -4.82
C LYS A 160 20.87 -21.00 -3.99
N GLU A 161 22.18 -20.93 -4.25
CA GLU A 161 23.08 -20.01 -3.55
C GLU A 161 22.69 -18.55 -3.80
N GLU A 162 22.40 -18.20 -5.05
CA GLU A 162 21.92 -16.87 -5.43
C GLU A 162 20.60 -16.53 -4.73
N TYR A 163 19.66 -17.46 -4.70
CA TYR A 163 18.40 -17.30 -3.97
C TYR A 163 18.61 -17.08 -2.48
N GLU A 164 19.42 -17.90 -1.81
CA GLU A 164 19.70 -17.76 -0.38
C GLU A 164 20.34 -16.40 -0.07
N LYS A 165 21.28 -15.96 -0.93
CA LYS A 165 21.90 -14.64 -0.84
C LYS A 165 20.88 -13.51 -1.02
N ASN A 166 20.01 -13.60 -2.02
CA ASN A 166 18.98 -12.58 -2.29
C ASN A 166 17.96 -12.51 -1.15
N VAL A 167 17.49 -13.65 -0.64
CA VAL A 167 16.58 -13.72 0.51
C VAL A 167 17.23 -13.12 1.75
N ALA A 168 18.50 -13.44 2.02
CA ALA A 168 19.22 -12.86 3.16
C ALA A 168 19.35 -11.32 3.03
N LEU A 169 19.68 -10.84 1.82
CA LEU A 169 19.79 -9.40 1.54
C LEU A 169 18.43 -8.69 1.71
N LEU A 170 17.36 -9.23 1.13
CA LEU A 170 16.02 -8.66 1.20
C LEU A 170 15.46 -8.71 2.63
N SER A 171 15.72 -9.79 3.38
CA SER A 171 15.35 -9.88 4.79
C SER A 171 16.02 -8.79 5.62
N LYS A 172 17.31 -8.54 5.39
CA LYS A 172 18.03 -7.41 6.01
C LYS A 172 17.41 -6.06 5.61
N GLY A 173 17.01 -5.91 4.36
CA GLY A 173 16.29 -4.71 3.88
C GLY A 173 14.95 -4.48 4.59
N VAL A 174 14.20 -5.55 4.88
CA VAL A 174 12.96 -5.47 5.69
C VAL A 174 13.27 -5.01 7.11
N ASP A 175 14.29 -5.57 7.75
CA ASP A 175 14.69 -5.17 9.11
C ASP A 175 15.15 -3.70 9.16
N GLU A 176 15.92 -3.26 8.16
CA GLU A 176 16.36 -1.88 8.02
C GLU A 176 15.17 -0.92 7.78
N ALA A 177 14.20 -1.30 6.95
CA ALA A 177 12.99 -0.52 6.73
C ALA A 177 12.13 -0.41 8.00
N ILE A 178 12.01 -1.50 8.78
CA ILE A 178 11.30 -1.49 10.06
C ILE A 178 12.00 -0.56 11.06
N ALA A 179 13.34 -0.66 11.15
CA ALA A 179 14.13 0.13 12.08
C ALA A 179 14.19 1.63 11.72
N ASN A 180 14.03 1.99 10.44
CA ASN A 180 14.13 3.36 9.95
C ASN A 180 12.94 4.24 10.37
N THR A 181 12.94 4.66 11.63
CA THR A 181 11.89 5.47 12.28
C THR A 181 12.23 6.96 12.36
N HIS A 182 13.40 7.37 11.85
CA HIS A 182 13.92 8.73 12.00
C HIS A 182 12.94 9.83 11.56
N ALA A 183 12.24 9.66 10.44
CA ALA A 183 11.26 10.64 9.97
C ALA A 183 10.03 10.76 10.91
N ILE A 184 9.62 9.66 11.54
CA ILE A 184 8.55 9.65 12.54
C ILE A 184 9.04 10.40 13.79
N ASP A 185 10.25 10.09 14.27
CA ASP A 185 10.82 10.71 15.47
C ASP A 185 10.97 12.23 15.29
N MET A 186 11.47 12.67 14.13
CA MET A 186 11.54 14.09 13.79
C MET A 186 10.16 14.75 13.78
N ALA A 187 9.15 14.12 13.18
CA ALA A 187 7.80 14.66 13.13
C ALA A 187 7.13 14.70 14.51
N GLN A 188 7.37 13.70 15.36
CA GLN A 188 6.91 13.68 16.75
C GLN A 188 7.54 14.81 17.56
N SER A 189 8.86 15.00 17.42
CA SER A 189 9.60 16.07 18.08
C SER A 189 9.09 17.45 17.66
N SER A 190 8.89 17.67 16.35
CA SER A 190 8.31 18.91 15.82
C SER A 190 6.90 19.18 16.37
N LEU A 191 6.03 18.17 16.40
CA LEU A 191 4.69 18.30 16.97
C LEU A 191 4.71 18.61 18.47
N ALA A 192 5.63 18.00 19.22
CA ALA A 192 5.80 18.30 20.64
C ALA A 192 6.24 19.77 20.85
N GLN A 193 7.16 20.27 20.02
CA GLN A 193 7.59 21.66 20.05
C GLN A 193 6.44 22.62 19.70
N ASP A 194 5.64 22.31 18.67
CA ASP A 194 4.48 23.12 18.28
C ASP A 194 3.43 23.17 19.40
N ARG A 195 3.19 22.04 20.08
CA ARG A 195 2.27 21.96 21.23
C ARG A 195 2.77 22.76 22.43
N ALA A 196 4.08 22.77 22.66
CA ALA A 196 4.71 23.55 23.72
C ALA A 196 4.80 25.06 23.41
N SER A 197 4.64 25.47 22.15
CA SER A 197 4.70 26.86 21.71
C SER A 197 3.39 27.62 21.97
N THR A 198 3.05 27.78 23.25
CA THR A 198 1.84 28.46 23.74
C THR A 198 2.04 29.95 24.05
N GLN A 199 3.29 30.43 24.10
CA GLN A 199 3.65 31.79 24.52
C GLN A 199 2.84 32.90 23.83
N SER A 200 2.61 32.79 22.52
CA SER A 200 1.82 33.78 21.76
C SER A 200 0.34 33.82 22.16
N VAL A 201 -0.23 32.67 22.55
CA VAL A 201 -1.61 32.56 23.04
C VAL A 201 -1.69 33.12 24.44
N GLU A 202 -0.77 32.73 25.32
CA GLU A 202 -0.67 33.20 26.71
C GLU A 202 -0.50 34.72 26.78
N ALA A 203 0.37 35.30 25.94
CA ALA A 203 0.58 36.75 25.86
C ALA A 203 -0.69 37.48 25.38
N ALA A 204 -1.39 36.93 24.38
CA ALA A 204 -2.62 37.52 23.87
C ALA A 204 -3.80 37.38 24.86
N GLU A 205 -3.84 36.30 25.63
CA GLU A 205 -4.79 36.09 26.71
C GLU A 205 -4.56 37.07 27.87
N ALA A 206 -3.31 37.23 28.32
CA ALA A 206 -2.94 38.20 29.34
C ALA A 206 -3.30 39.63 28.93
N TYR A 207 -3.03 40.00 27.68
CA TYR A 207 -3.43 41.31 27.13
C TYR A 207 -4.96 41.49 27.10
N LEU A 208 -5.69 40.47 26.66
CA LEU A 208 -7.15 40.49 26.67
C LEU A 208 -7.72 40.63 28.09
N GLU A 209 -7.14 39.94 29.06
CA GLU A 209 -7.58 40.00 30.45
C GLU A 209 -7.27 41.37 31.08
N GLN A 210 -6.08 41.93 30.81
CA GLN A 210 -5.76 43.31 31.20
C GLN A 210 -6.78 44.32 30.65
N VAL A 211 -7.07 44.26 29.35
CA VAL A 211 -8.04 45.18 28.72
C VAL A 211 -9.45 44.98 29.31
N ARG A 212 -9.83 43.74 29.65
CA ARG A 212 -11.11 43.47 30.33
C ARG A 212 -11.18 44.06 31.74
N GLN A 213 -10.09 44.02 32.49
CA GLN A 213 -10.01 44.60 33.83
C GLN A 213 -10.07 46.13 33.79
N GLU A 214 -9.45 46.75 32.77
CA GLU A 214 -9.49 48.20 32.54
C GLU A 214 -10.85 48.68 32.00
N THR A 215 -11.65 47.81 31.39
CA THR A 215 -12.93 48.19 30.77
C THR A 215 -14.08 48.26 31.80
N PRO A 216 -14.84 49.37 31.88
CA PRO A 216 -15.99 49.48 32.78
C PRO A 216 -17.03 48.37 32.58
N LYS A 217 -17.58 47.83 33.69
CA LYS A 217 -18.54 46.70 33.68
C LYS A 217 -19.78 46.96 32.81
N GLU A 218 -20.25 48.20 32.73
CA GLU A 218 -21.40 48.58 31.90
C GLU A 218 -21.10 48.42 30.40
N MET A 219 -19.90 48.83 29.97
CA MET A 219 -19.41 48.68 28.60
C MET A 219 -19.19 47.20 28.24
N LEU A 220 -18.68 46.40 29.17
CA LEU A 220 -18.55 44.95 28.96
C LEU A 220 -19.92 44.28 28.74
N LYS A 221 -20.95 44.69 29.49
CA LYS A 221 -22.32 44.16 29.32
C LYS A 221 -22.92 44.55 27.97
N SER A 222 -22.77 45.81 27.55
CA SER A 222 -23.27 46.27 26.24
C SER A 222 -22.55 45.57 25.09
N TYR A 223 -21.22 45.40 25.20
CA TYR A 223 -20.41 44.65 24.24
C TYR A 223 -20.85 43.17 24.12
N LYS A 224 -20.98 42.47 25.25
CA LYS A 224 -21.42 41.06 25.26
C LYS A 224 -22.82 40.89 24.67
N ARG A 225 -23.76 41.77 25.01
CA ARG A 225 -25.13 41.77 24.42
C ARG A 225 -25.09 41.98 22.92
N GLY A 226 -24.34 42.98 22.44
CA GLY A 226 -24.20 43.25 21.01
C GLY A 226 -23.57 42.08 20.25
N LYS A 227 -22.57 41.42 20.83
CA LYS A 227 -21.94 40.22 20.24
C LYS A 227 -22.90 39.02 20.19
N ALA A 228 -23.69 38.79 21.24
CA ALA A 228 -24.70 37.73 21.27
C ALA A 228 -25.80 37.97 20.22
N GLN A 229 -26.29 39.20 20.10
CA GLN A 229 -27.28 39.57 19.08
C GLN A 229 -26.75 39.37 17.65
N LYS A 230 -25.51 39.76 17.38
CA LYS A 230 -24.86 39.52 16.08
C LYS A 230 -24.70 38.03 15.77
N LYS A 231 -24.34 37.20 16.76
CA LYS A 231 -24.28 35.74 16.59
C LYS A 231 -25.66 35.17 16.27
N LEU A 232 -26.70 35.53 17.02
CA LEU A 232 -28.07 35.08 16.76
C LEU A 232 -28.55 35.47 15.37
N ALA A 233 -28.28 36.72 14.94
CA ALA A 233 -28.64 37.20 13.61
C ALA A 233 -27.95 36.39 12.50
N ALA A 234 -26.64 36.09 12.65
CA ALA A 234 -25.91 35.27 11.68
C ALA A 234 -26.47 33.84 11.59
N TRP A 235 -26.83 33.24 12.73
CA TRP A 235 -27.46 31.91 12.77
C TRP A 235 -28.86 31.93 12.14
N SER A 236 -29.68 32.94 12.42
CA SER A 236 -31.00 33.07 11.77
C SER A 236 -30.89 33.24 10.26
N ALA A 237 -29.90 34.01 9.78
CA ALA A 237 -29.65 34.17 8.35
C ALA A 237 -29.23 32.85 7.68
N LEU A 238 -28.38 32.06 8.34
CA LEU A 238 -27.97 30.73 7.87
C LEU A 238 -29.17 29.78 7.75
N ILE A 239 -30.05 29.76 8.77
CA ILE A 239 -31.25 28.92 8.77
C ILE A 239 -32.22 29.33 7.65
N ILE A 240 -32.45 30.62 7.45
CA ILE A 240 -33.31 31.13 6.37
C ILE A 240 -32.74 30.72 5.00
N LEU A 241 -31.42 30.83 4.81
CA LEU A 241 -30.74 30.37 3.59
C LEU A 241 -30.93 28.87 3.34
N CYS A 242 -30.83 28.03 4.38
CA CYS A 242 -31.12 26.61 4.27
C CYS A 242 -32.58 26.33 3.90
N VAL A 243 -33.54 27.05 4.49
CA VAL A 243 -34.97 26.89 4.16
C VAL A 243 -35.26 27.29 2.72
N ILE A 244 -34.66 28.39 2.23
CA ILE A 244 -34.78 28.81 0.83
C ILE A 244 -34.16 27.75 -0.11
N ALA A 245 -32.97 27.23 0.21
CA ALA A 245 -32.33 26.19 -0.58
C ALA A 245 -33.19 24.91 -0.66
N ILE A 246 -33.82 24.50 0.45
CA ILE A 246 -34.74 23.36 0.49
C ILE A 246 -36.01 23.65 -0.32
N ALA A 247 -36.61 24.84 -0.19
CA ALA A 247 -37.80 25.23 -0.96
C ALA A 247 -37.52 25.27 -2.47
N LEU A 248 -36.34 25.74 -2.88
CA LEU A 248 -35.87 25.71 -4.28
C LEU A 248 -35.66 24.28 -4.78
N LEU A 249 -35.10 23.39 -3.95
CA LEU A 249 -34.97 21.97 -4.30
C LEU A 249 -36.34 21.29 -4.47
N ILE A 250 -37.30 21.60 -3.60
CA ILE A 250 -38.67 21.06 -3.70
C ILE A 250 -39.39 21.60 -4.93
N THR A 251 -39.29 22.92 -5.20
CA THR A 251 -39.91 23.51 -6.39
C THR A 251 -39.28 22.98 -7.68
N TRP A 252 -37.96 22.82 -7.73
CA TRP A 252 -37.27 22.18 -8.84
C TRP A 252 -37.71 20.72 -9.05
N ALA A 253 -37.82 19.94 -7.97
CA ALA A 253 -38.32 18.57 -8.03
C ALA A 253 -39.80 18.47 -8.45
N SER A 254 -40.63 19.48 -8.12
CA SER A 254 -42.06 19.50 -8.46
C SER A 254 -42.39 20.11 -9.84
N GLY A 255 -41.52 20.96 -10.37
CA GLY A 255 -41.72 21.65 -11.66
C GLY A 255 -41.07 20.95 -12.86
N GLY A 256 -40.17 19.98 -12.61
CA GLY A 256 -39.45 19.24 -13.64
C GLY A 256 -40.02 17.83 -13.87
N PHE A 257 -41.31 17.71 -14.18
CA PHE A 257 -41.87 16.51 -14.83
C PHE A 257 -43.24 16.83 -15.44
N ARG A 258 -43.25 17.70 -16.44
CA ARG A 258 -44.31 17.78 -17.46
C ARG A 258 -43.68 18.14 -18.79
#